data_AF-A0A946KWT1-F1
#
_entry.id   AF-A0A946KWT1-F1
#
_cell.length_a   1.000
_cell.length_b   1.000
_cell.length_c   1.000
_cell.angle_alpha   90.00
_cell.angle_beta   90.00
_cell.angle_gamma   90.00
#
_symmetry.space_group_name_H-M   'P 1'
#
loop_
_entity.id
_entity.type
_entity.pdbx_description
1 polymer ?
#
loop_
_entity_poly.entity_id
_entity_poly.type
_entity_poly.pdbx_seq_one_letter_code
_entity_poly.pdbx_strand_id
1 'polypeptide(L)'
;MNLFIKEDFISHAGLPLTWKVECDALSDSDYEALAKIVSEKITFRAVRGIPRGGIPFEKALKQYCTNDPADPLLIADDVYTTGTSMREVYEDGAIGIVVFARNEIKDDWIRAIWQISI
;
A
#
# COMPACT_ATOMS: atom_id res chain seq x y z
N MET A 1 15.98 -1.45 11.07
CA MET A 1 15.91 -2.37 9.92
C MET A 1 16.22 -1.57 8.66
N ASN A 2 16.64 -2.22 7.57
CA ASN A 2 16.86 -1.55 6.29
C ASN A 2 15.63 -1.73 5.41
N LEU A 3 15.23 -0.67 4.69
CA LEU A 3 14.07 -0.71 3.78
C LEU A 3 14.31 -1.66 2.59
N PHE A 4 15.52 -1.67 2.04
CA PHE A 4 15.90 -2.58 0.96
C PHE A 4 16.89 -3.61 1.48
N ILE A 5 16.56 -4.89 1.31
CA ILE A 5 17.37 -6.01 1.78
C ILE A 5 17.72 -6.90 0.58
N LYS A 6 19.01 -7.16 0.39
CA LYS A 6 19.56 -8.13 -0.58
C LYS A 6 19.83 -9.43 0.17
N GLU A 7 18.92 -10.39 0.04
CA GLU A 7 18.95 -11.66 0.75
C GLU A 7 18.14 -12.70 -0.04
N ASP A 8 18.63 -13.94 -0.07
CA ASP A 8 17.89 -15.06 -0.65
C ASP A 8 16.87 -15.60 0.36
N PHE A 9 15.59 -15.64 -0.02
CA PHE A 9 14.51 -16.17 0.83
C PHE A 9 13.38 -16.77 0.00
N ILE A 10 12.53 -17.56 0.67
CA ILE A 10 11.28 -18.05 0.09
C ILE A 10 10.14 -17.13 0.53
N SER A 11 9.47 -16.50 -0.44
CA SER A 11 8.33 -15.63 -0.19
C SER A 11 7.15 -16.37 0.43
N HIS A 12 6.17 -15.63 0.97
CA HIS A 12 4.92 -16.20 1.44
C HIS A 12 4.16 -16.98 0.34
N ALA A 13 4.37 -16.62 -0.94
CA ALA A 13 3.82 -17.31 -2.09
C ALA A 13 4.67 -18.53 -2.55
N GLY A 14 5.70 -18.91 -1.81
CA GLY A 14 6.58 -20.05 -2.14
C GLY A 14 7.65 -19.76 -3.21
N LEU A 15 7.71 -18.52 -3.73
CA LEU A 15 8.69 -18.15 -4.76
C LEU A 15 10.06 -17.81 -4.15
N PRO A 16 11.18 -18.29 -4.73
CA PRO A 16 12.51 -17.85 -4.35
C PRO A 16 12.73 -16.40 -4.80
N LEU A 17 13.20 -15.56 -3.88
CA LEU A 17 13.48 -14.16 -4.09
C LEU A 17 14.86 -13.81 -3.56
N THR A 18 15.54 -12.87 -4.22
CA THR A 18 16.91 -12.44 -3.88
C THR A 18 16.97 -11.05 -3.23
N TRP A 19 15.80 -10.41 -3.07
CA TRP A 19 15.64 -9.12 -2.43
C TRP A 19 14.21 -8.92 -1.93
N LYS A 20 14.06 -8.09 -0.90
CA LYS A 20 12.76 -7.64 -0.35
C LYS A 20 12.76 -6.15 -0.02
N VAL A 21 11.57 -5.56 -0.08
CA VAL A 21 11.28 -4.26 0.55
C VAL A 21 10.66 -4.57 1.92
N GLU A 22 11.28 -4.07 2.98
CA GLU A 22 10.90 -4.32 4.38
C GLU A 22 10.32 -3.02 4.97
N CYS A 23 9.01 -2.87 4.87
CA CYS A 23 8.32 -1.65 5.28
C CYS A 23 8.24 -1.46 6.80
N ASP A 24 8.60 -2.47 7.59
CA ASP A 24 8.91 -2.33 9.02
C ASP A 24 10.08 -1.36 9.28
N ALA A 25 10.88 -1.05 8.25
CA ALA A 25 11.92 -0.02 8.34
C ALA A 25 11.37 1.42 8.24
N LEU A 26 10.12 1.61 7.79
CA LEU A 26 9.48 2.92 7.71
C LEU A 26 9.01 3.36 9.09
N SER A 27 9.34 4.60 9.45
CA SER A 27 8.89 5.24 10.68
C SER A 27 7.47 5.80 10.54
N ASP A 28 6.83 6.12 11.67
CA ASP A 28 5.56 6.86 11.68
C ASP A 28 5.65 8.17 10.87
N SER A 29 6.78 8.89 10.96
CA SER A 29 7.00 10.12 10.16
C SER A 29 7.14 9.86 8.67
N ASP A 30 7.68 8.70 8.26
CA ASP A 30 7.68 8.31 6.85
C ASP A 30 6.23 8.10 6.38
N TYR A 31 5.42 7.36 7.14
CA TYR A 31 4.01 7.16 6.81
C TYR A 31 3.19 8.46 6.79
N GLU A 32 3.49 9.43 7.65
CA GLU A 32 2.87 10.76 7.61
C GLU A 32 3.19 11.50 6.30
N ALA A 33 4.45 11.46 5.86
CA ALA A 33 4.86 12.04 4.58
C ALA A 33 4.20 11.32 3.39
N LEU A 34 4.14 9.98 3.42
CA LEU A 34 3.43 9.19 2.41
C LEU A 34 1.94 9.53 2.36
N ALA A 35 1.30 9.63 3.52
CA ALA A 35 -0.11 9.98 3.62
C ALA A 35 -0.38 11.38 3.07
N LYS A 36 0.53 12.33 3.30
CA LYS A 36 0.48 13.67 2.70
C LYS A 36 0.56 13.64 1.18
N ILE A 37 1.45 12.82 0.60
CA ILE A 37 1.56 12.65 -0.86
C ILE A 37 0.25 12.10 -1.44
N VAL A 38 -0.36 11.11 -0.77
CA VAL A 38 -1.62 10.52 -1.22
C VAL A 38 -2.77 11.53 -1.13
N SER A 39 -2.89 12.27 -0.03
CA SER A 39 -4.00 13.22 0.19
C SER A 39 -4.00 14.39 -0.78
N GLU A 40 -2.85 14.73 -1.38
CA GLU A 40 -2.75 15.72 -2.45
C GLU A 40 -3.26 15.23 -3.81
N LYS A 41 -3.46 13.92 -3.97
CA LYS A 41 -3.76 13.28 -5.26
C LYS A 41 -5.06 12.49 -5.26
N ILE A 42 -5.54 12.06 -4.10
CA ILE A 42 -6.68 11.17 -3.96
C ILE A 42 -7.58 11.69 -2.82
N THR A 43 -8.84 11.96 -3.15
CA THR A 43 -9.90 12.21 -2.18
C THR A 43 -10.55 10.88 -1.78
N PHE A 44 -10.80 10.66 -0.49
CA PHE A 44 -11.40 9.43 0.01
C PHE A 44 -12.20 9.65 1.30
N ARG A 45 -13.29 8.91 1.45
CA ARG A 45 -14.20 9.02 2.59
C ARG A 45 -13.63 8.44 3.87
N ALA A 46 -12.93 7.32 3.71
CA ALA A 46 -12.41 6.48 4.77
C ALA A 46 -11.22 5.69 4.22
N VAL A 47 -10.40 5.15 5.11
CA VAL A 47 -9.26 4.29 4.76
C VAL A 47 -9.34 2.97 5.53
N ARG A 48 -8.98 1.87 4.87
CA ARG A 48 -8.80 0.54 5.46
C ARG A 48 -7.43 -0.02 5.09
N GLY A 49 -6.61 -0.33 6.08
CA GLY A 49 -5.34 -1.00 5.89
C GLY A 49 -5.50 -2.51 5.75
N ILE A 50 -4.74 -3.11 4.84
CA ILE A 50 -4.54 -4.57 4.83
C ILE A 50 -3.89 -4.98 6.16
N PRO A 51 -4.35 -6.05 6.83
CA PRO A 51 -3.79 -6.46 8.12
C PRO A 51 -2.27 -6.66 8.08
N ARG A 52 -1.59 -6.09 9.09
CA ARG A 52 -0.12 -6.00 9.23
C ARG A 52 0.49 -4.86 8.39
N GLY A 53 0.71 -5.07 7.09
CA GLY A 53 1.44 -4.14 6.23
C GLY A 53 0.75 -2.78 6.07
N GLY A 54 -0.55 -2.78 5.84
CA GLY A 54 -1.33 -1.54 5.61
C GLY A 54 -1.71 -0.75 6.87
N ILE A 55 -1.56 -1.30 8.07
CA ILE A 55 -2.07 -0.68 9.32
C ILE A 55 -1.34 0.64 9.68
N PRO A 56 0.00 0.72 9.63
CA PRO A 56 0.69 1.99 9.86
C PRO A 56 0.26 3.06 8.85
N PHE A 57 0.06 2.66 7.59
CA PHE A 57 -0.34 3.59 6.54
C PHE A 57 -1.79 4.07 6.71
N GLU A 58 -2.71 3.18 7.08
CA GLU A 58 -4.09 3.52 7.46
C GLU A 58 -4.10 4.55 8.59
N LYS A 59 -3.31 4.34 9.66
CA LYS A 59 -3.20 5.26 10.79
C LYS A 59 -2.81 6.67 10.33
N ALA A 60 -1.82 6.78 9.45
CA ALA A 60 -1.37 8.07 8.93
C ALA A 60 -2.38 8.74 7.99
N LEU A 61 -3.08 7.95 7.16
CA LEU A 61 -4.08 8.41 6.19
C LEU A 61 -5.39 8.89 6.84
N LYS A 62 -5.76 8.35 8.01
CA LYS A 62 -7.04 8.63 8.68
C LYS A 62 -7.37 10.11 8.86
N GLN A 63 -6.37 10.96 9.08
CA GLN A 63 -6.57 12.41 9.27
C GLN A 63 -7.05 13.13 8.00
N TYR A 64 -6.91 12.52 6.82
CA TYR A 64 -7.30 13.08 5.53
C TYR A 64 -8.65 12.57 5.02
N CYS A 65 -9.34 11.71 5.79
CA CYS A 65 -10.67 11.20 5.44
C CYS A 65 -11.69 12.34 5.38
N THR A 66 -12.42 12.45 4.27
CA THR A 66 -13.48 13.46 4.13
C THR A 66 -14.72 13.13 4.95
N ASN A 67 -14.94 11.83 5.23
CA ASN A 67 -16.17 11.27 5.80
C ASN A 67 -17.43 11.52 4.94
N ASP A 68 -17.27 11.97 3.69
CA ASP A 68 -18.38 12.12 2.75
C ASP A 68 -18.70 10.75 2.12
N PRO A 69 -19.91 10.19 2.28
CA PRO A 69 -20.25 8.90 1.68
C PRO A 69 -20.18 8.87 0.14
N ALA A 70 -20.18 10.03 -0.53
CA ALA A 70 -19.99 10.12 -1.98
C ALA A 70 -18.54 9.88 -2.43
N ASP A 71 -17.56 10.06 -1.53
CA ASP A 71 -16.14 9.79 -1.82
C ASP A 71 -15.82 8.29 -1.71
N PRO A 72 -14.81 7.79 -2.45
CA PRO A 72 -14.47 6.38 -2.46
C PRO A 72 -13.83 5.92 -1.14
N LEU A 73 -13.93 4.62 -0.84
CA LEU A 73 -13.11 3.97 0.18
C LEU A 73 -11.67 3.84 -0.35
N LEU A 74 -10.68 4.19 0.46
CA LEU A 74 -9.28 3.92 0.17
C LEU A 74 -8.83 2.63 0.87
N ILE A 75 -8.31 1.67 0.12
CA ILE A 75 -7.70 0.44 0.63
C ILE A 75 -6.19 0.61 0.55
N ALA A 76 -5.49 0.47 1.67
CA ALA A 76 -4.07 0.77 1.78
C ALA A 76 -3.24 -0.48 2.14
N ASP A 77 -2.12 -0.69 1.46
CA ASP A 77 -1.11 -1.70 1.82
C ASP A 77 0.30 -1.12 1.69
N ASP A 78 1.30 -1.78 2.24
CA ASP A 78 2.68 -1.34 2.12
C ASP A 78 3.34 -1.82 0.82
N VAL A 79 3.20 -3.09 0.45
CA VAL A 79 3.88 -3.71 -0.68
C VAL A 79 2.94 -4.53 -1.56
N TYR A 80 2.80 -4.12 -2.82
CA TYR A 80 2.17 -4.93 -3.86
C TYR A 80 3.15 -5.95 -4.46
N THR A 81 2.75 -7.22 -4.41
CA THR A 81 3.44 -8.34 -5.09
C THR A 81 2.56 -8.90 -6.22
N THR A 82 1.59 -9.73 -5.89
CA THR A 82 0.61 -10.29 -6.84
C THR A 82 -0.70 -9.52 -6.84
N GLY A 83 -0.95 -8.68 -5.82
CA GLY A 83 -2.23 -8.00 -5.58
C GLY A 83 -3.30 -8.85 -4.89
N THR A 84 -2.98 -10.07 -4.44
CA THR A 84 -3.97 -10.97 -3.83
C THR A 84 -4.60 -10.36 -2.58
N SER A 85 -3.81 -9.81 -1.66
CA SER A 85 -4.31 -9.17 -0.42
C SER A 85 -5.30 -8.04 -0.70
N MET A 86 -4.99 -7.20 -1.69
CA MET A 86 -5.84 -6.08 -2.10
C MET A 86 -7.17 -6.57 -2.67
N ARG A 87 -7.16 -7.58 -3.55
CA ARG A 87 -8.38 -8.13 -4.16
C ARG A 87 -9.30 -8.82 -3.15
N GLU A 88 -8.74 -9.47 -2.14
CA GLU A 88 -9.53 -10.15 -1.09
C GLU A 88 -10.41 -9.19 -0.29
N VAL A 89 -10.03 -7.91 -0.21
CA VAL A 89 -10.78 -6.88 0.54
C VAL A 89 -11.44 -5.82 -0.34
N TYR A 90 -11.41 -6.01 -1.67
CA TYR A 90 -11.97 -5.06 -2.62
C TYR A 90 -13.46 -4.83 -2.33
N GLU A 91 -13.87 -3.56 -2.36
CA GLU A 91 -15.25 -3.12 -2.30
C GLU A 91 -15.55 -2.32 -3.57
N ASP A 92 -16.77 -2.43 -4.09
CA ASP A 92 -17.12 -1.81 -5.37
C ASP A 92 -16.95 -0.28 -5.32
N GLY A 93 -16.19 0.27 -6.27
CA GLY A 93 -15.83 1.69 -6.32
C GLY A 93 -14.71 2.12 -5.37
N ALA A 94 -14.05 1.20 -4.66
CA ALA A 94 -12.88 1.50 -3.86
C ALA A 94 -11.65 1.81 -4.72
N ILE A 95 -10.73 2.60 -4.16
CA ILE A 95 -9.40 2.85 -4.73
C ILE A 95 -8.38 2.12 -3.86
N GLY A 96 -7.45 1.40 -4.49
CA GLY A 96 -6.32 0.78 -3.84
C GLY A 96 -5.08 1.66 -3.91
N ILE A 97 -4.33 1.78 -2.83
CA ILE A 97 -3.02 2.45 -2.80
C ILE A 97 -2.00 1.56 -2.09
N VAL A 98 -0.83 1.40 -2.70
CA VAL A 98 0.32 0.77 -2.07
C VAL A 98 1.52 1.71 -2.04
N VAL A 99 2.39 1.55 -1.05
CA VAL A 99 3.64 2.33 -1.00
C VAL A 99 4.57 1.88 -2.13
N PHE A 100 4.87 0.58 -2.19
CA PHE A 100 5.75 -0.01 -3.20
C PHE A 100 5.06 -1.09 -4.02
N ALA A 101 5.19 -1.05 -5.34
CA ALA A 101 4.82 -2.15 -6.22
C ALA A 101 6.08 -2.80 -6.81
N ARG A 102 6.28 -4.08 -6.47
CA ARG A 102 7.42 -4.88 -6.93
C ARG A 102 7.27 -5.39 -8.36
N ASN A 103 6.05 -5.40 -8.86
CA ASN A 103 5.69 -5.81 -10.22
C ASN A 103 4.77 -4.75 -10.83
N GLU A 104 4.52 -4.87 -12.13
CA GLU A 104 3.45 -4.13 -12.79
C GLU A 104 2.10 -4.42 -12.12
N ILE A 105 1.40 -3.35 -11.75
CA ILE A 105 0.02 -3.45 -11.26
C ILE A 105 -0.89 -3.72 -12.46
N LYS A 106 -1.67 -4.79 -12.37
CA LYS A 106 -2.62 -5.21 -13.42
C LYS A 106 -4.05 -4.76 -13.16
N ASP A 107 -4.36 -4.45 -11.91
CA ASP A 107 -5.68 -4.04 -11.46
C ASP A 107 -5.84 -2.53 -11.67
N ASP A 108 -6.88 -2.11 -12.40
CA ASP A 108 -7.13 -0.70 -12.77
C ASP A 108 -7.52 0.21 -11.59
N TRP A 109 -7.97 -0.39 -10.50
CA TRP A 109 -8.36 0.31 -9.28
C TRP A 109 -7.20 0.46 -8.27
N ILE A 110 -6.04 -0.18 -8.49
CA ILE A 110 -4.89 -0.12 -7.60
C ILE A 110 -3.83 0.83 -8.16
N ARG A 111 -3.26 1.66 -7.29
CA ARG A 111 -2.17 2.59 -7.61
C ARG A 111 -0.98 2.35 -6.68
N ALA A 112 0.21 2.72 -7.12
CA ALA A 112 1.41 2.73 -6.29
C ALA A 112 2.01 4.13 -6.18
N ILE A 113 2.62 4.45 -5.04
CA ILE A 113 3.48 5.64 -4.93
C ILE A 113 4.76 5.41 -5.72
N TRP A 114 5.39 4.24 -5.54
CA TRP A 114 6.54 3.80 -6.32
C TRP A 114 6.30 2.43 -6.93
N GLN A 115 6.52 2.32 -8.24
CA GLN A 115 6.44 1.06 -8.98
C GLN A 115 7.75 0.81 -9.72
N ILE A 116 8.23 -0.43 -9.66
CA ILE A 116 9.35 -0.88 -10.50
C ILE A 116 8.93 -0.81 -11.96
N SER A 117 9.75 -0.16 -12.78
CA SER A 117 9.50 0.09 -14.21
C SER A 117 10.64 -0.38 -15.12
N ILE A 118 11.54 -1.24 -14.59
CA ILE A 118 12.71 -1.79 -15.30
C ILE A 118 12.51 -3.25 -15.66
#